data_AF-A0A523VYM6-F1
#
_entry.id   AF-A0A523VYM6-F1
#
_cell.length_a   1.000
_cell.length_b   1.000
_cell.length_c   1.000
_cell.angle_alpha   90.00
_cell.angle_beta   90.00
_cell.angle_gamma   90.00
#
_symmetry.space_group_name_H-M   'P 1'
#
loop_
_entity.id
_entity.type
_entity.pdbx_description
1 polymer ?
#
loop_
_entity_poly.entity_id
_entity_poly.type
_entity_poly.pdbx_seq_one_letter_code
_entity_poly.pdbx_strand_id
1 'polypeptide(L)'
;MSFPKISRSISKEIEHVKVQFLTESLELILDKTKCIGCGTCARVCPKDAISRGPVGTSRRFPKLEDIIPEIYDPEACVFCGTCVYMCPFSALTLKKDGEVIELDDIQIVKEHVVPKLEFEAKKITGYDGIERVAKQYTDGEISIVDEECPGGCQT
;
A
#
# COMPACT_ATOMS: atom_id res chain seq x y z
N MET A 1 -4.84 -14.82 29.90
CA MET A 1 -5.33 -14.29 28.60
C MET A 1 -4.09 -14.09 27.73
N SER A 2 -3.99 -14.78 26.59
CA SER A 2 -2.79 -14.67 25.75
C SER A 2 -2.77 -13.32 25.04
N PHE A 3 -1.63 -12.64 25.10
CA PHE A 3 -1.33 -11.40 24.38
C PHE A 3 -0.03 -11.61 23.59
N PRO A 4 0.14 -10.95 22.44
CA PRO A 4 -0.80 -10.00 21.80
C PRO A 4 -2.04 -10.69 21.21
N LYS A 5 -3.18 -10.00 21.19
CA LYS A 5 -4.38 -10.46 20.49
C LYS A 5 -4.43 -9.84 19.11
N ILE A 6 -4.49 -10.66 18.08
CA ILE A 6 -4.57 -10.21 16.70
C ILE A 6 -6.00 -10.45 16.20
N SER A 7 -6.57 -9.45 15.54
CA SER A 7 -7.89 -9.52 14.91
C SER A 7 -7.84 -8.94 13.51
N ARG A 8 -8.45 -9.64 12.56
CA ARG A 8 -8.60 -9.19 11.18
C ARG A 8 -10.08 -9.16 10.83
N SER A 9 -10.55 -8.06 10.25
CA SER A 9 -11.91 -7.97 9.71
C SER A 9 -11.85 -7.48 8.27
N ILE A 10 -12.56 -8.16 7.38
CA ILE A 10 -12.54 -7.90 5.95
C ILE A 10 -13.97 -7.57 5.52
N SER A 11 -14.14 -6.38 4.94
CA SER A 11 -15.36 -5.99 4.26
C SER A 11 -15.11 -5.83 2.75
N LYS A 12 -16.17 -5.46 2.01
CA LYS A 12 -16.09 -5.23 0.56
C LYS A 12 -15.12 -4.09 0.21
N GLU A 13 -15.08 -3.05 1.02
CA GLU A 13 -14.34 -1.81 0.73
C GLU A 13 -13.15 -1.59 1.66
N ILE A 14 -13.25 -2.04 2.91
CA ILE A 14 -12.24 -1.79 3.93
C ILE A 14 -11.77 -3.11 4.54
N GLU A 15 -10.46 -3.21 4.78
CA GLU A 15 -9.87 -4.29 5.58
C GLU A 15 -9.16 -3.68 6.79
N HIS A 16 -9.45 -4.23 7.97
CA HIS A 16 -8.83 -3.85 9.22
C HIS A 16 -7.98 -4.99 9.76
N VAL A 17 -6.76 -4.67 10.17
CA VAL A 17 -5.89 -5.58 10.90
C VAL A 17 -5.48 -4.87 12.17
N LYS A 18 -5.90 -5.41 13.31
CA LYS A 18 -5.63 -4.83 14.62
C LYS A 18 -4.83 -5.81 15.47
N VAL A 19 -3.80 -5.30 16.13
CA VAL A 19 -3.10 -5.97 17.22
C VAL A 19 -3.38 -5.22 18.52
N GLN A 20 -3.72 -5.97 19.56
CA GLN A 20 -3.97 -5.46 20.90
C GLN A 20 -2.91 -6.03 21.84
N PHE A 21 -2.10 -5.14 22.40
CA PHE A 21 -1.19 -5.43 23.51
C PHE A 21 -1.90 -5.13 24.85
N LEU A 22 -1.18 -5.31 25.96
CA LEU A 22 -1.71 -5.01 27.29
C LEU A 22 -1.93 -3.50 27.47
N THR A 23 -1.04 -2.67 26.91
CA THR A 23 -0.99 -1.21 27.17
C THR A 23 -1.46 -0.37 26.00
N GLU A 24 -1.39 -0.89 24.78
CA GLU A 24 -1.69 -0.15 23.56
C GLU A 24 -2.26 -1.07 22.47
N SER A 25 -2.77 -0.47 21.40
CA SER A 25 -3.25 -1.17 20.22
C SER A 25 -2.83 -0.46 18.95
N LEU A 26 -2.54 -1.24 17.91
CA LEU A 26 -2.22 -0.75 16.59
C LEU A 26 -3.22 -1.33 15.59
N GLU A 27 -3.67 -0.50 14.66
CA GLU A 27 -4.61 -0.90 13.62
C GLU A 27 -4.13 -0.40 12.27
N LEU A 28 -3.94 -1.32 11.33
CA LEU A 28 -3.69 -1.03 9.93
C LEU A 28 -5.00 -1.18 9.16
N ILE A 29 -5.37 -0.14 8.43
CA ILE A 29 -6.60 -0.08 7.64
C ILE A 29 -6.23 0.05 6.18
N LEU A 30 -6.77 -0.82 5.33
CA LEU A 30 -6.69 -0.74 3.88
C LEU A 30 -8.05 -0.33 3.31
N ASP A 31 -8.05 0.78 2.58
CA ASP A 31 -9.15 1.25 1.75
C ASP A 31 -8.99 0.73 0.32
N LYS A 32 -9.78 -0.28 -0.03
CA LYS A 32 -9.78 -0.94 -1.34
C LYS A 32 -10.31 -0.03 -2.45
N THR A 33 -11.07 1.01 -2.13
CA THR A 33 -11.58 1.96 -3.14
C THR A 33 -10.48 2.86 -3.69
N LYS A 34 -9.46 3.15 -2.87
CA LYS A 34 -8.27 3.92 -3.26
C LYS A 34 -7.14 3.04 -3.81
N CYS A 35 -7.10 1.77 -3.42
CA CYS A 35 -6.06 0.85 -3.83
C CYS A 35 -6.17 0.47 -5.31
N ILE A 36 -5.10 0.72 -6.09
CA ILE A 36 -5.02 0.30 -7.50
C ILE A 36 -4.22 -1.01 -7.70
N GLY A 37 -3.80 -1.66 -6.62
CA GLY A 37 -3.00 -2.88 -6.67
C GLY A 37 -1.61 -2.72 -7.31
N CYS A 38 -0.96 -1.56 -7.12
CA CYS A 38 0.40 -1.33 -7.63
C CYS A 38 1.47 -2.21 -6.96
N GLY A 39 1.21 -2.67 -5.73
CA GLY A 39 2.08 -3.56 -4.96
C GLY A 39 3.32 -2.94 -4.35
N THR A 40 3.41 -1.61 -4.29
CA THR A 40 4.50 -0.94 -3.56
C THR A 40 4.54 -1.38 -2.10
N CYS A 41 3.39 -1.52 -1.43
CA CYS A 41 3.29 -1.98 -0.05
C CYS A 41 3.92 -3.36 0.19
N ALA A 42 3.73 -4.31 -0.74
CA ALA A 42 4.35 -5.63 -0.68
C ALA A 42 5.87 -5.55 -0.84
N ARG A 43 6.35 -4.76 -1.81
CA ARG A 43 7.80 -4.61 -2.08
C ARG A 43 8.59 -3.96 -0.95
N VAL A 44 7.97 -3.06 -0.19
CA VAL A 44 8.65 -2.31 0.88
C VAL A 44 8.45 -2.94 2.27
N CYS A 45 7.67 -4.02 2.38
CA CYS A 45 7.41 -4.65 3.67
C CYS A 45 8.66 -5.43 4.14
N PRO A 46 9.31 -5.05 5.26
CA PRO A 46 10.52 -5.73 5.73
C PRO A 46 10.27 -7.14 6.28
N LYS A 47 8.99 -7.51 6.47
CA LYS A 47 8.57 -8.78 7.04
C LYS A 47 7.80 -9.65 6.06
N ASP A 48 7.67 -9.21 4.81
CA ASP A 48 6.87 -9.87 3.77
C ASP A 48 5.43 -10.17 4.22
N ALA A 49 4.91 -9.38 5.16
CA ALA A 49 3.58 -9.54 5.74
C ALA A 49 2.47 -9.14 4.76
N ILE A 50 2.82 -8.52 3.62
CA ILE A 50 1.90 -8.12 2.56
C ILE A 50 2.40 -8.73 1.27
N SER A 51 1.52 -9.42 0.55
CA SER A 51 1.81 -9.88 -0.81
C SER A 51 0.76 -9.40 -1.80
N ARG A 52 1.21 -9.29 -3.05
CA ARG A 52 0.55 -8.52 -4.12
C ARG A 52 -0.64 -9.24 -4.75
N GLY A 53 -0.90 -10.49 -4.38
CA GLY A 53 -1.82 -11.35 -5.13
C GLY A 53 -1.30 -11.67 -6.54
N PRO A 54 -2.08 -12.36 -7.37
CA PRO A 54 -1.68 -12.74 -8.72
C PRO A 54 -1.42 -11.52 -9.64
N VAL A 55 -0.43 -11.66 -10.53
CA VAL A 55 0.04 -10.62 -11.44
C VAL A 55 0.09 -11.13 -12.87
N GLY A 56 -0.34 -10.33 -13.86
CA GLY A 56 -0.12 -10.61 -15.29
C GLY A 56 -1.40 -10.98 -16.03
N THR A 57 -1.40 -12.09 -16.77
CA THR A 57 -2.56 -12.58 -17.54
C THR A 57 -3.80 -12.85 -16.68
N SER A 58 -3.65 -13.15 -15.40
CA SER A 58 -4.74 -13.23 -14.40
C SER A 58 -5.43 -11.88 -14.15
N ARG A 59 -4.80 -10.77 -14.53
CA ARG A 59 -5.36 -9.40 -14.45
C ARG A 59 -6.04 -8.94 -15.74
N ARG A 60 -5.91 -9.68 -16.85
CA ARG A 60 -6.60 -9.38 -18.13
C ARG A 60 -8.11 -9.64 -18.02
N PHE A 61 -8.50 -10.51 -17.09
CA PHE A 61 -9.87 -10.76 -16.66
C PHE A 61 -9.92 -10.75 -15.12
N PRO A 62 -9.79 -9.59 -14.47
CA PRO A 62 -9.78 -9.55 -13.03
C PRO A 62 -11.18 -9.91 -12.55
N LYS A 63 -11.34 -11.04 -11.88
CA LYS A 63 -12.51 -11.19 -11.00
C LYS A 63 -12.28 -10.29 -9.81
N LEU A 64 -13.35 -9.75 -9.23
CA LEU A 64 -13.27 -8.85 -8.06
C LEU A 64 -12.51 -9.51 -6.88
N GLU A 65 -12.48 -10.84 -6.89
CA GLU A 65 -11.80 -11.77 -5.99
C GLU A 65 -10.25 -11.68 -6.09
N ASP A 66 -9.70 -11.44 -7.30
CA ASP A 66 -8.26 -11.48 -7.57
C ASP A 66 -7.52 -10.18 -7.19
N ILE A 67 -8.25 -9.09 -6.95
CA ILE A 67 -7.71 -7.77 -6.56
C ILE A 67 -7.59 -7.67 -5.03
N ILE A 68 -8.20 -8.59 -4.30
CA ILE A 68 -8.10 -8.62 -2.84
C ILE A 68 -6.64 -8.92 -2.50
N PRO A 69 -5.98 -8.10 -1.67
CA PRO A 69 -4.75 -8.50 -1.03
C PRO A 69 -5.11 -9.58 0.01
N GLU A 70 -5.41 -10.78 -0.48
CA GLU A 70 -5.68 -11.96 0.36
C GLU A 70 -4.45 -12.40 1.14
N ILE A 71 -3.28 -11.83 0.84
CA ILE A 71 -2.00 -12.24 1.38
C ILE A 71 -1.46 -11.18 2.34
N TYR A 72 -2.28 -10.76 3.30
CA TYR A 72 -1.80 -10.06 4.50
C TYR A 72 -1.67 -11.09 5.62
N ASP A 73 -0.45 -11.31 6.11
CA ASP A 73 -0.17 -12.14 7.30
C ASP A 73 -0.17 -11.24 8.55
N PRO A 74 -1.24 -11.30 9.38
CA PRO A 74 -1.35 -10.49 10.59
C PRO A 74 -0.31 -10.83 11.66
N GLU A 75 0.21 -12.05 11.65
CA GLU A 75 1.19 -12.50 12.64
C GLU A 75 2.61 -12.03 12.29
N ALA A 76 2.92 -11.92 11.00
CA ALA A 76 4.20 -11.39 10.53
C ALA A 76 4.28 -9.85 10.60
N CYS A 77 3.14 -9.15 10.55
CA CYS A 77 3.16 -7.68 10.54
C CYS A 77 3.55 -7.08 11.89
N VAL A 78 4.56 -6.22 11.85
CA VAL A 78 5.08 -5.48 13.02
C VAL A 78 4.57 -4.04 13.10
N PHE A 79 3.58 -3.67 12.28
CA PHE A 79 2.93 -2.34 12.29
C PHE A 79 3.89 -1.15 12.16
N CYS A 80 5.00 -1.32 11.43
CA CYS A 80 6.04 -0.29 11.26
C CYS A 80 5.61 0.94 10.42
N GLY A 81 4.54 0.82 9.62
CA GLY A 81 4.02 1.92 8.80
C GLY A 81 4.74 2.19 7.48
N THR A 82 5.76 1.42 7.08
CA THR A 82 6.45 1.61 5.78
C THR A 82 5.49 1.54 4.58
N CYS A 83 4.52 0.64 4.64
CA CYS A 83 3.51 0.48 3.60
C CYS A 83 2.57 1.69 3.49
N VAL A 84 2.27 2.35 4.61
CA VAL A 84 1.47 3.59 4.67
C VAL A 84 2.25 4.74 4.07
N TYR A 85 3.51 4.90 4.49
CA TYR A 85 4.39 5.97 4.02
C TYR A 85 4.58 5.92 2.50
N MET A 86 4.90 4.73 1.97
CA MET A 86 5.20 4.52 0.56
C MET A 86 3.97 4.37 -0.34
N CYS A 87 2.75 4.34 0.21
CA CYS A 87 1.55 4.24 -0.61
C CYS A 87 1.33 5.54 -1.39
N PRO A 88 1.37 5.51 -2.74
CA PRO A 88 1.18 6.73 -3.53
C PRO A 88 -0.28 7.19 -3.59
N PHE A 89 -1.24 6.31 -3.29
CA PHE A 89 -2.67 6.61 -3.32
C PHE A 89 -3.27 6.83 -1.93
N SER A 90 -2.44 6.84 -0.88
CA SER A 90 -2.89 6.94 0.52
C SER A 90 -4.03 5.96 0.85
N ALA A 91 -3.94 4.73 0.32
CA ALA A 91 -4.94 3.69 0.51
C ALA A 91 -4.78 2.94 1.83
N LEU A 92 -3.65 3.12 2.53
CA LEU A 92 -3.36 2.49 3.81
C LEU A 92 -3.28 3.57 4.90
N THR A 93 -3.80 3.26 6.08
CA THR A 93 -3.78 4.14 7.26
C THR A 93 -3.34 3.33 8.48
N LEU A 94 -2.45 3.89 9.30
CA LEU A 94 -2.05 3.30 10.58
C LEU A 94 -2.68 4.11 11.71
N LYS A 95 -3.24 3.41 12.69
CA LYS A 95 -3.78 3.99 13.93
C LYS A 95 -3.08 3.41 15.14
N LYS A 96 -2.97 4.23 16.19
CA LYS A 96 -2.58 3.83 17.53
C LYS A 96 -3.66 4.24 18.51
N ASP A 97 -4.14 3.28 19.31
CA ASP A 97 -5.18 3.50 20.32
C ASP A 97 -6.46 4.18 19.79
N GLY A 98 -6.77 3.92 18.51
CA GLY A 98 -7.93 4.47 17.82
C GLY A 98 -7.68 5.80 17.08
N GLU A 99 -6.55 6.45 17.34
CA GLU A 99 -6.15 7.71 16.71
C GLU A 99 -5.30 7.46 15.47
N VAL A 100 -5.48 8.26 14.42
CA VAL A 100 -4.68 8.17 13.19
C VAL A 100 -3.28 8.71 13.46
N ILE A 101 -2.27 7.95 13.04
CA ILE A 101 -0.88 8.41 13.06
C ILE A 101 -0.62 9.16 11.75
N GLU A 102 -0.26 10.42 11.86
CA GLU A 102 0.16 11.22 10.70
C GLU A 102 1.46 10.66 10.09
N LEU A 103 1.70 10.93 8.80
CA LEU A 103 2.83 10.35 8.08
C LEU A 103 4.19 10.67 8.72
N ASP A 104 4.37 11.91 9.16
CA ASP A 104 5.58 12.37 9.83
C ASP A 104 5.74 11.75 11.23
N ASP A 105 4.63 11.28 11.80
CA ASP A 105 4.59 10.70 13.13
C ASP A 105 4.84 9.19 13.17
N ILE A 106 4.96 8.54 12.01
CA ILE A 106 5.31 7.13 11.93
C ILE A 106 6.76 6.96 12.43
N GLN A 107 6.99 5.99 13.33
CA GLN A 107 8.29 5.80 13.99
C GLN A 107 9.47 5.74 13.02
N ILE A 108 9.36 5.00 11.92
CA ILE A 108 10.46 4.90 10.92
C ILE A 108 10.78 6.24 10.25
N VAL A 109 9.82 7.15 10.18
CA VAL A 109 9.99 8.50 9.61
C VAL A 109 10.59 9.42 10.65
N LYS A 110 10.09 9.38 11.90
CA LYS A 110 10.66 10.11 13.05
C LYS A 110 12.14 9.81 13.26
N GLU A 111 12.50 8.53 13.19
CA GLU A 111 13.87 8.04 13.37
C GLU A 111 14.74 8.22 12.12
N HIS A 112 14.24 8.86 11.06
CA HIS A 112 14.96 9.12 9.80
C HIS A 112 15.53 7.85 9.14
N VAL A 113 14.86 6.70 9.35
CA VAL A 113 15.22 5.41 8.72
C VAL A 113 14.88 5.44 7.23
N VAL A 114 13.86 6.21 6.84
CA VAL A 114 13.48 6.46 5.45
C VAL A 114 13.72 7.92 5.08
N PRO A 115 14.07 8.23 3.82
CA PRO A 115 14.22 9.61 3.37
C PRO A 115 12.88 10.34 3.45
N LYS A 116 12.92 11.62 3.82
CA LYS A 116 11.74 12.48 3.73
C LYS A 116 11.42 12.71 2.25
N LEU A 117 10.23 12.29 1.85
CA LEU A 117 9.70 12.47 0.51
C LEU A 117 8.73 13.66 0.53
N GLU A 118 9.11 14.75 -0.13
CA GLU A 118 8.18 15.83 -0.45
C GLU A 118 7.27 15.39 -1.60
N PHE A 119 5.98 15.65 -1.49
CA PHE A 119 5.01 15.29 -2.51
C PHE A 119 3.90 16.31 -2.65
N GLU A 120 3.37 16.40 -3.86
CA GLU A 120 2.16 17.14 -4.17
C GLU A 120 1.00 16.17 -4.41
N ALA A 121 -0.17 16.45 -3.85
CA ALA A 121 -1.37 15.67 -4.12
C ALA A 121 -1.97 16.13 -5.46
N LYS A 122 -1.86 15.30 -6.50
CA LYS A 122 -2.50 15.56 -7.80
C LYS A 122 -3.69 14.63 -8.03
N LYS A 123 -4.73 15.19 -8.64
CA LYS A 123 -5.86 14.41 -9.15
C LYS A 123 -5.46 13.81 -10.49
N ILE A 124 -5.65 12.51 -10.61
CA ILE A 124 -5.41 11.77 -11.85
C ILE A 124 -6.70 11.06 -12.25
N THR A 125 -6.99 11.06 -13.55
CA THR A 125 -8.09 10.28 -14.12
C THR A 125 -7.49 9.02 -14.72
N GLY A 126 -7.89 7.86 -14.20
CA GLY A 126 -7.47 6.58 -14.76
C GLY A 126 -8.11 6.32 -16.12
N TYR A 127 -7.60 5.32 -16.86
CA TYR A 127 -8.20 4.84 -18.11
C TYR A 127 -9.64 4.32 -17.93
N ASP A 128 -10.02 3.99 -16.71
CA ASP A 128 -11.36 3.59 -16.28
C ASP A 128 -12.31 4.78 -16.05
N GLY A 129 -11.86 6.02 -16.25
CA GLY A 129 -12.63 7.24 -16.02
C GLY A 129 -12.81 7.59 -14.54
N ILE A 130 -12.20 6.84 -13.63
CA ILE A 130 -12.31 7.06 -12.19
C ILE A 130 -11.23 8.05 -11.75
N GLU A 131 -11.66 9.14 -11.10
CA GLU A 131 -10.77 10.12 -10.50
C GLU A 131 -10.16 9.58 -9.19
N ARG A 132 -8.86 9.76 -9.04
CA ARG A 132 -8.09 9.37 -7.85
C ARG A 132 -7.13 10.47 -7.47
N VAL A 133 -6.76 10.52 -6.20
CA VAL A 133 -5.69 11.41 -5.72
C VAL A 133 -4.43 10.58 -5.54
N ALA A 134 -3.33 11.02 -6.14
CA ALA A 134 -2.03 10.40 -6.03
C ALA A 134 -0.98 11.40 -5.54
N LYS A 135 0.00 10.90 -4.81
CA LYS A 135 1.22 11.63 -4.42
C LYS A 135 2.16 11.67 -5.62
N GLN A 136 2.43 12.87 -6.12
CA GLN A 136 3.49 13.10 -7.10
C GLN A 136 4.74 13.60 -6.38
N TYR A 137 5.87 12.96 -6.66
CA TYR A 137 7.16 13.27 -6.03
C TYR A 137 8.10 14.06 -6.94
N THR A 138 7.92 13.97 -8.26
CA THR A 138 8.77 14.65 -9.23
C THR A 138 8.05 14.76 -10.59
N ASP A 139 8.48 15.71 -11.39
CA ASP A 139 8.14 15.82 -12.81
C ASP A 139 9.34 15.35 -13.63
N GLY A 140 9.09 14.65 -14.73
CA GLY A 140 10.12 14.15 -15.61
C GLY A 140 9.59 13.90 -17.00
N GLU A 141 10.48 13.97 -17.99
CA GLU A 141 10.16 13.70 -19.38
C GLU A 141 10.74 12.34 -19.78
N ILE A 142 9.93 11.54 -20.48
CA ILE A 142 10.36 10.25 -21.04
C ILE A 142 10.42 10.44 -22.56
N SER A 143 11.63 10.40 -23.10
CA SER A 143 11.87 10.32 -24.54
C SER A 143 12.05 8.86 -24.94
N ILE A 144 11.21 8.37 -25.84
CA ILE A 144 11.38 7.04 -26.45
C ILE A 144 12.28 7.21 -27.67
N VAL A 145 13.44 6.54 -27.68
CA VAL A 145 14.38 6.56 -28.81
C VAL A 145 14.23 5.24 -29.56
N ASP A 146 13.32 5.22 -30.53
CA ASP A 146 12.98 4.01 -31.28
C ASP A 146 14.18 3.44 -32.06
N GLU A 147 15.12 4.29 -32.46
CA GLU A 147 16.33 3.93 -33.22
C GLU A 147 17.29 3.02 -32.45
N GLU A 148 17.27 3.09 -31.11
CA GLU A 148 18.07 2.24 -30.22
C GLU A 148 17.28 1.05 -29.67
N CYS A 149 16.00 0.91 -30.03
CA CYS A 149 15.19 -0.21 -29.59
C CYS A 149 15.74 -1.50 -30.22
N PRO A 150 16.26 -2.47 -29.42
CA PRO A 150 16.87 -3.68 -29.95
C PRO A 150 15.86 -4.64 -30.61
N GLY A 151 14.58 -4.26 -30.73
CA GLY A 151 13.58 -4.98 -31.50
C GLY A 151 13.44 -6.44 -31.07
N GLY A 152 12.98 -6.67 -29.84
CA GLY A 152 12.78 -8.04 -29.31
C GLY A 152 11.37 -8.33 -28.78
N CYS A 153 10.54 -7.30 -28.61
CA CYS A 153 9.18 -7.44 -28.07
C CYS A 153 8.15 -7.70 -29.19
N GLN A 154 8.43 -8.67 -30.07
CA GLN A 154 7.40 -9.28 -30.91
C GLN A 154 6.97 -10.59 -30.26
N THR A 155 5.86 -10.54 -29.52
CA THR A 155 5.02 -11.68 -29.17
C THR A 155 3.58 -11.32 -29.48
#